data_AF-A0A960M3G6-F1
#
_entry.id   AF-A0A960M3G6-F1
#
_cell.length_a   1.000
_cell.length_b   1.000
_cell.length_c   1.000
_cell.angle_alpha   90.00
_cell.angle_beta   90.00
_cell.angle_gamma   90.00
#
_symmetry.space_group_name_H-M   'P 1'
#
loop_
_entity.id
_entity.type
_entity.pdbx_description
1 polymer ?
#
loop_
_entity_poly.entity_id
_entity_poly.type
_entity_poly.pdbx_seq_one_letter_code
_entity_poly.pdbx_strand_id
1 'polypeptide(L)'
;MKYVKIDSFEKHLDEALPDHPSEVYFILMEDPFERRFVAERISKKIGFEVIHCDNDQLLEELESPSLFSNKRTLICDEAIEKEIPKVEDYVLIFTGKEAPPFYKKMEKEGTTLDLIREKPWDRKSRLQRWLLECARDRGKALSVDGATYLIHFSHVDFAMLLQELDKIIAYSGVEKKLSLEMVKEICSLDPIQNGWQISEAVVLGGTVHYGEIDLYTLIGQLRYQLQLGLQIALAKEPPKTSPKKIERFRRSGLNSSYFTEGLKELFNLEMKMRSNISNHGLLFDQFRAKLAAKR
;
A
#
# COMPACT_ATOMS: atom_id res chain seq x y z
N MET A 1 -21.33 17.89 -4.26
CA MET A 1 -21.45 16.63 -5.04
C MET A 1 -20.50 15.58 -4.50
N LYS A 2 -20.90 14.29 -4.38
CA LYS A 2 -20.07 13.23 -3.77
C LYS A 2 -19.69 12.13 -4.77
N TYR A 3 -18.41 11.78 -4.81
CA TYR A 3 -17.82 10.75 -5.65
C TYR A 3 -17.20 9.65 -4.78
N VAL A 4 -17.49 8.39 -5.11
CA VAL A 4 -16.91 7.20 -4.46
C VAL A 4 -15.96 6.42 -5.38
N LYS A 5 -15.68 6.98 -6.56
CA LYS A 5 -14.77 6.43 -7.56
C LYS A 5 -13.90 7.56 -8.11
N ILE A 6 -12.60 7.32 -8.16
CA ILE A 6 -11.64 8.31 -8.64
C ILE A 6 -11.88 8.71 -10.10
N ASP A 7 -12.26 7.78 -10.98
CA ASP A 7 -12.39 8.07 -12.42
C ASP A 7 -13.56 9.02 -12.69
N SER A 8 -14.65 8.88 -11.94
CA SER A 8 -15.80 9.78 -12.03
C SER A 8 -15.48 11.17 -11.49
N PHE A 9 -14.66 11.23 -10.44
CA PHE A 9 -14.18 12.49 -9.88
C PHE A 9 -13.21 13.20 -10.82
N GLU A 10 -12.22 12.50 -11.36
CA GLU A 10 -11.25 13.07 -12.31
C GLU A 10 -11.92 13.55 -13.59
N LYS A 11 -12.90 12.80 -14.13
CA LYS A 11 -13.69 13.25 -15.28
C LYS A 11 -14.43 14.56 -14.99
N HIS A 12 -15.02 14.68 -13.81
CA HIS A 12 -15.65 15.93 -13.40
C HIS A 12 -14.64 17.08 -13.28
N LEU A 13 -13.45 16.81 -12.72
CA LEU A 13 -12.38 17.81 -12.67
C LEU A 13 -11.92 18.24 -14.06
N ASP A 14 -11.80 17.31 -15.02
CA ASP A 14 -11.43 17.63 -16.40
C ASP A 14 -12.50 18.45 -17.13
N GLU A 15 -13.77 18.27 -16.78
CA GLU A 15 -14.89 19.03 -17.37
C GLU A 15 -15.07 20.41 -16.71
N ALA A 16 -14.76 20.53 -15.41
CA ALA A 16 -15.00 21.74 -14.63
C ALA A 16 -13.78 22.67 -14.54
N LEU A 17 -12.55 22.15 -14.51
CA LEU A 17 -11.34 22.94 -14.31
C LEU A 17 -10.65 23.26 -15.64
N PRO A 18 -10.04 24.46 -15.78
CA PRO A 18 -9.86 25.49 -14.75
C PRO A 18 -11.01 26.50 -14.62
N ASP A 19 -12.01 26.46 -15.51
CA ASP A 19 -12.95 27.57 -15.71
C ASP A 19 -13.99 27.71 -14.59
N HIS A 20 -14.39 26.60 -13.97
CA HIS A 20 -15.47 26.54 -12.98
C HIS A 20 -15.06 25.68 -11.76
N PRO A 21 -14.04 26.10 -10.98
CA PRO A 21 -13.66 25.39 -9.76
C PRO A 21 -14.81 25.44 -8.75
N SER A 22 -15.03 24.34 -8.04
CA SER A 22 -15.84 24.34 -6.83
C SER A 22 -15.15 25.19 -5.76
N GLU A 23 -15.92 25.87 -4.91
CA GLU A 23 -15.36 26.65 -3.79
C GLU A 23 -14.67 25.75 -2.77
N VAL A 24 -15.16 24.52 -2.59
CA VAL A 24 -14.65 23.57 -1.60
C VAL A 24 -14.48 22.18 -2.21
N TYR A 25 -13.35 21.55 -1.92
CA TYR A 25 -13.05 20.16 -2.22
C TYR A 25 -12.78 19.38 -0.94
N PHE A 26 -13.34 18.19 -0.82
CA PHE A 26 -13.06 17.25 0.26
C PHE A 26 -12.40 15.99 -0.30
N ILE A 27 -11.24 15.60 0.21
CA ILE A 27 -10.51 14.39 -0.16
C ILE A 27 -10.42 13.48 1.06
N LEU A 28 -11.26 12.44 1.10
CA LEU A 28 -11.35 11.52 2.21
C LEU A 28 -10.69 10.19 1.84
N MET A 29 -9.51 9.93 2.40
CA MET A 29 -8.70 8.72 2.13
C MET A 29 -7.88 8.34 3.36
N GLU A 30 -7.65 7.04 3.55
CA GLU A 30 -6.84 6.50 4.66
C GLU A 30 -5.38 6.95 4.62
N ASP A 31 -4.79 6.91 3.42
CA ASP A 31 -3.36 7.15 3.21
C ASP A 31 -3.06 8.66 3.06
N PRO A 32 -2.25 9.27 3.95
CA PRO A 32 -1.97 10.71 3.92
C PRO A 32 -1.17 11.14 2.69
N PHE A 33 -0.32 10.27 2.15
CA PHE A 33 0.47 10.58 0.98
C PHE A 33 -0.41 10.60 -0.28
N GLU A 34 -1.34 9.64 -0.40
CA GLU A 34 -2.34 9.65 -1.46
C GLU A 34 -3.26 10.88 -1.38
N ARG A 35 -3.67 11.29 -0.17
CA ARG A 35 -4.46 12.52 0.03
C ARG A 35 -3.73 13.75 -0.53
N ARG A 36 -2.48 13.93 -0.11
CA ARG A 36 -1.64 15.04 -0.56
C ARG A 36 -1.44 15.01 -2.08
N PHE A 37 -1.17 13.83 -2.65
CA PHE A 37 -1.02 13.67 -4.09
C PHE A 37 -2.26 14.11 -4.87
N VAL A 38 -3.47 13.77 -4.40
CA VAL A 38 -4.71 14.21 -5.04
C VAL A 38 -4.90 15.72 -4.88
N ALA A 39 -4.65 16.28 -3.69
CA ALA A 39 -4.77 17.72 -3.43
C ALA A 39 -3.82 18.55 -4.31
N GLU A 40 -2.58 18.09 -4.49
CA GLU A 40 -1.58 18.70 -5.38
C GLU A 40 -2.03 18.63 -6.86
N ARG A 41 -2.68 17.54 -7.28
CA ARG A 41 -3.23 17.44 -8.64
C ARG A 41 -4.40 18.40 -8.88
N ILE A 42 -5.31 18.54 -7.92
CA ILE A 42 -6.43 19.48 -8.01
C ILE A 42 -5.91 20.91 -8.08
N SER A 43 -5.04 21.30 -7.14
CA SER A 43 -4.47 22.65 -7.10
C SER A 43 -3.67 23.00 -8.36
N LYS A 44 -2.90 22.06 -8.91
CA LYS A 44 -2.20 22.24 -10.19
C LYS A 44 -3.16 22.48 -11.37
N LYS A 45 -4.35 21.85 -11.37
CA LYS A 45 -5.38 22.09 -12.41
C LYS A 45 -6.10 23.42 -12.22
N ILE A 46 -6.30 23.86 -10.97
CA ILE A 46 -6.88 25.17 -10.67
C ILE A 46 -5.91 26.28 -11.11
N GLY A 47 -4.61 26.11 -10.86
CA GLY A 47 -3.58 27.06 -11.29
C GLY A 47 -3.47 28.32 -10.41
N PHE A 48 -4.10 28.33 -9.24
CA PHE A 48 -3.97 29.39 -8.23
C PHE A 48 -2.73 29.19 -7.36
N GLU A 49 -2.33 30.25 -6.66
CA GLU A 49 -1.30 30.16 -5.62
C GLU A 49 -1.75 29.21 -4.51
N VAL A 50 -0.90 28.26 -4.13
CA VAL A 50 -1.22 27.22 -3.16
C VAL A 50 -0.58 27.53 -1.82
N ILE A 51 -1.39 27.55 -0.77
CA ILE A 51 -0.95 27.68 0.62
C ILE A 51 -1.33 26.39 1.34
N HIS A 52 -0.33 25.75 1.95
CA HIS A 52 -0.54 24.65 2.87
C HIS A 52 -0.63 25.21 4.27
N CYS A 53 -1.78 25.02 4.92
CA CYS A 53 -2.03 25.49 6.27
C CYS A 53 -2.33 24.31 7.19
N ASP A 54 -1.91 24.43 8.45
CA ASP A 54 -2.45 23.62 9.53
C ASP A 54 -3.75 24.25 10.06
N ASN A 55 -4.36 23.61 11.07
CA ASN A 55 -5.59 24.06 11.70
C ASN A 55 -5.47 25.47 12.32
N ASP A 56 -4.31 25.78 12.90
CA ASP A 56 -4.08 27.06 13.56
C ASP A 56 -3.97 28.19 12.52
N GLN A 57 -3.31 27.92 11.39
CA GLN A 57 -3.15 28.86 10.27
C GLN A 57 -4.40 29.02 9.41
N LEU A 58 -5.28 28.01 9.37
CA LEU A 58 -6.43 28.01 8.47
C LEU A 58 -7.33 29.24 8.71
N LEU A 59 -7.65 29.54 9.97
CA LEU A 59 -8.50 30.69 10.30
C LEU A 59 -7.76 32.02 10.06
N GLU A 60 -6.47 32.08 10.39
CA GLU A 60 -5.64 33.28 10.18
C GLU A 60 -5.56 33.65 8.69
N GLU A 61 -5.38 32.67 7.81
CA GLU A 61 -5.33 32.88 6.35
C GLU A 61 -6.70 33.27 5.78
N LEU A 62 -7.79 32.69 6.28
CA LEU A 62 -9.15 33.04 5.87
C LEU A 62 -9.54 34.45 6.32
N GLU A 63 -9.04 34.91 7.47
CA GLU A 63 -9.24 36.26 7.99
C GLU A 63 -8.28 37.30 7.40
N SER A 64 -7.26 36.85 6.66
CA SER A 64 -6.24 37.69 6.01
C SER A 64 -6.39 37.68 4.48
N PRO A 65 -7.51 38.20 3.92
CA PRO A 65 -7.72 38.19 2.48
C PRO A 65 -6.65 39.03 1.79
N SER A 66 -6.19 38.52 0.65
CA SER A 66 -5.20 39.21 -0.16
C SER A 66 -5.81 40.41 -0.87
N LEU A 67 -5.32 41.61 -0.54
CA LEU A 67 -5.78 42.85 -1.19
C LEU A 67 -5.36 42.97 -2.66
N PHE A 68 -4.42 42.13 -3.13
CA PHE A 68 -3.75 42.32 -4.43
C PHE A 68 -3.54 41.04 -5.25
N SER A 69 -3.92 39.85 -4.75
CA SER A 69 -3.75 38.62 -5.51
C SER A 69 -5.05 38.13 -6.15
N ASN A 70 -4.88 37.37 -7.22
CA ASN A 70 -5.92 36.46 -7.71
C ASN A 70 -6.32 35.47 -6.60
N LYS A 71 -7.45 34.79 -6.81
CA LYS A 71 -7.91 33.72 -5.91
C LYS A 71 -6.78 32.75 -5.57
N ARG A 72 -6.78 32.24 -4.34
CA ARG A 72 -5.76 31.30 -3.82
C ARG A 72 -6.39 29.93 -3.54
N THR A 73 -5.56 28.89 -3.46
CA THR A 73 -5.96 27.56 -3.02
C THR A 73 -5.38 27.27 -1.64
N LEU A 74 -6.24 27.07 -0.64
CA LEU A 74 -5.83 26.62 0.69
C LEU A 74 -5.97 25.11 0.80
N ILE A 75 -4.92 24.45 1.27
CA ILE A 75 -4.92 23.00 1.52
C ILE A 75 -4.71 22.76 3.01
N CYS A 76 -5.70 22.13 3.66
CA CYS A 76 -5.64 21.77 5.08
C CYS A 76 -5.89 20.26 5.26
N ASP A 77 -4.98 19.57 5.98
CA ASP A 77 -5.13 18.15 6.32
C ASP A 77 -5.70 18.00 7.74
N GLU A 78 -6.69 17.13 7.87
CA GLU A 78 -7.36 16.76 9.11
C GLU A 78 -7.94 17.98 9.86
N ALA A 79 -8.71 18.80 9.13
CA ALA A 79 -9.42 19.96 9.65
C ALA A 79 -10.33 19.64 10.86
N ILE A 80 -10.15 20.35 11.97
CA ILE A 80 -10.87 20.10 13.25
C ILE A 80 -11.87 21.18 13.61
N GLU A 81 -11.92 22.26 12.83
CA GLU A 81 -12.76 23.42 13.09
C GLU A 81 -14.24 23.00 13.11
N LYS A 82 -15.06 23.76 13.81
CA LYS A 82 -16.52 23.52 13.83
C LYS A 82 -17.23 24.23 12.70
N GLU A 83 -16.68 25.35 12.27
CA GLU A 83 -17.20 26.22 11.22
C GLU A 83 -16.03 26.84 10.48
N ILE A 84 -16.17 26.95 9.17
CA ILE A 84 -15.23 27.63 8.28
C ILE A 84 -15.98 28.81 7.67
N PRO A 85 -15.46 30.04 7.79
CA PRO A 85 -16.09 31.20 7.19
C PRO A 85 -16.14 31.05 5.66
N LYS A 86 -17.19 31.56 5.03
CA LYS A 86 -17.29 31.59 3.58
C LYS A 86 -16.44 32.73 3.05
N VAL A 87 -15.47 32.43 2.19
CA VAL A 87 -14.57 33.43 1.62
C VAL A 87 -14.49 33.23 0.11
N GLU A 88 -14.89 34.24 -0.67
CA GLU A 88 -15.01 34.15 -2.14
C GLU A 88 -13.65 34.10 -2.86
N ASP A 89 -12.59 34.53 -2.16
CA ASP A 89 -11.23 34.65 -2.67
C ASP A 89 -10.43 33.35 -2.59
N TYR A 90 -10.99 32.30 -2.00
CA TYR A 90 -10.30 31.03 -1.81
C TYR A 90 -11.03 29.86 -2.49
N VAL A 91 -10.24 28.92 -2.97
CA VAL A 91 -10.66 27.54 -3.19
C VAL A 91 -10.08 26.69 -2.07
N LEU A 92 -10.95 26.03 -1.30
CA LEU A 92 -10.55 25.26 -0.12
C LEU A 92 -10.43 23.78 -0.49
N ILE A 93 -9.34 23.15 -0.11
CA ILE A 93 -9.14 21.71 -0.25
C ILE A 93 -8.88 21.13 1.14
N PHE A 94 -9.87 20.40 1.65
CA PHE A 94 -9.77 19.68 2.92
C PHE A 94 -9.43 18.22 2.66
N THR A 95 -8.39 17.73 3.30
CA THR A 95 -8.00 16.32 3.25
C THR A 95 -8.19 15.67 4.62
N GLY A 96 -8.53 14.39 4.67
CA GLY A 96 -8.57 13.67 5.96
C GLY A 96 -8.96 12.20 5.84
N LYS A 97 -8.81 11.46 6.94
CA LYS A 97 -9.32 10.07 7.04
C LYS A 97 -10.81 10.02 7.33
N GLU A 98 -11.33 11.09 7.89
CA GLU A 98 -12.73 11.26 8.25
C GLU A 98 -13.24 12.61 7.76
N ALA A 99 -14.56 12.72 7.60
CA ALA A 99 -15.18 13.98 7.24
C ALA A 99 -15.09 14.98 8.41
N PRO A 100 -14.66 16.24 8.18
CA PRO A 100 -14.52 17.21 9.27
C PRO A 100 -15.90 17.60 9.85
N PRO A 101 -15.95 18.18 11.07
CA PRO A 101 -17.22 18.49 11.74
C PRO A 101 -18.17 19.38 10.93
N PHE A 102 -17.64 20.32 10.15
CA PHE A 102 -18.40 21.22 9.28
C PHE A 102 -18.83 20.60 7.94
N TYR A 103 -18.40 19.38 7.62
CA TYR A 103 -18.65 18.73 6.33
C TYR A 103 -20.10 18.81 5.87
N LYS A 104 -21.07 18.50 6.75
CA LYS A 104 -22.50 18.47 6.41
C LYS A 104 -23.04 19.84 5.96
N LYS A 105 -22.48 20.93 6.47
CA LYS A 105 -22.89 22.29 6.08
C LYS A 105 -22.37 22.62 4.67
N MET A 106 -21.14 22.19 4.36
CA MET A 106 -20.44 22.50 3.11
C MET A 106 -20.66 21.49 1.98
N GLU A 107 -21.21 20.31 2.25
CA GLU A 107 -21.44 19.27 1.22
C GLU A 107 -22.33 19.74 0.05
N LYS A 108 -23.21 20.73 0.29
CA LYS A 108 -24.06 21.34 -0.74
C LYS A 108 -23.29 22.21 -1.72
N GLU A 109 -22.21 22.82 -1.28
CA GLU A 109 -21.42 23.82 -2.03
C GLU A 109 -20.09 23.23 -2.53
N GLY A 110 -19.65 22.12 -1.93
CA GLY A 110 -18.38 21.48 -2.23
C GLY A 110 -18.47 20.20 -3.06
N THR A 111 -17.32 19.73 -3.50
CA THR A 111 -17.12 18.47 -4.21
C THR A 111 -16.29 17.51 -3.38
N THR A 112 -16.84 16.33 -3.08
CA THR A 112 -16.22 15.34 -2.21
C THR A 112 -15.75 14.12 -3.01
N LEU A 113 -14.49 13.72 -2.82
CA LEU A 113 -13.96 12.41 -3.15
C LEU A 113 -13.86 11.58 -1.86
N ASP A 114 -14.62 10.50 -1.77
CA ASP A 114 -14.63 9.58 -0.61
C ASP A 114 -14.15 8.19 -1.03
N LEU A 115 -12.91 7.86 -0.66
CA LEU A 115 -12.27 6.58 -0.91
C LEU A 115 -11.92 5.83 0.39
N ILE A 116 -12.47 6.23 1.54
CA ILE A 116 -12.23 5.56 2.84
C ILE A 116 -12.59 4.07 2.75
N ARG A 117 -13.70 3.77 2.08
CA ARG A 117 -14.22 2.40 1.92
C ARG A 117 -13.87 1.77 0.58
N GLU A 118 -12.83 2.26 -0.08
CA GLU A 118 -12.38 1.70 -1.36
C GLU A 118 -11.93 0.24 -1.17
N LYS A 119 -12.35 -0.63 -2.09
CA LYS A 119 -12.00 -2.04 -1.99
C LYS A 119 -10.51 -2.23 -2.35
N PRO A 120 -9.80 -3.20 -1.76
CA PRO A 120 -8.37 -3.36 -1.98
C PRO A 120 -7.96 -3.55 -3.46
N TRP A 121 -8.80 -4.19 -4.27
CA TRP A 121 -8.53 -4.38 -5.70
C TRP A 121 -8.80 -3.11 -6.53
N ASP A 122 -9.75 -2.28 -6.11
CA ASP A 122 -10.02 -0.99 -6.73
C ASP A 122 -8.84 -0.04 -6.45
N ARG A 123 -8.35 0.01 -5.20
CA ARG A 123 -7.12 0.74 -4.81
C ARG A 123 -5.93 0.32 -5.65
N LYS A 124 -5.68 -0.99 -5.80
CA LYS A 124 -4.58 -1.50 -6.64
C LYS A 124 -4.67 -1.02 -8.08
N SER A 125 -5.85 -1.09 -8.68
CA SER A 125 -6.08 -0.66 -10.06
C SER A 125 -5.84 0.84 -10.22
N ARG A 126 -6.29 1.64 -9.24
CA ARG A 126 -6.05 3.08 -9.17
C ARG A 126 -4.57 3.43 -9.03
N LEU A 127 -3.85 2.80 -8.10
CA LEU A 127 -2.41 3.04 -7.95
C LEU A 127 -1.63 2.62 -9.20
N GLN A 128 -2.04 1.55 -9.88
CA GLN A 128 -1.43 1.15 -11.15
C GLN A 128 -1.57 2.24 -12.19
N ARG A 129 -2.78 2.78 -12.34
CA ARG A 129 -3.04 3.90 -13.25
C ARG A 129 -2.20 5.11 -12.88
N TRP A 130 -2.15 5.50 -11.61
CA TRP A 130 -1.35 6.64 -11.16
C TRP A 130 0.15 6.45 -11.41
N LEU A 131 0.69 5.24 -11.27
CA LEU A 131 2.10 4.97 -11.59
C LEU A 131 2.39 5.16 -13.08
N LEU A 132 1.51 4.65 -13.94
CA LEU A 132 1.63 4.82 -15.38
C LEU A 132 1.57 6.31 -15.77
N GLU A 133 0.66 7.07 -15.15
CA GLU A 133 0.56 8.52 -15.33
C GLU A 133 1.81 9.25 -14.83
N CYS A 134 2.29 8.93 -13.63
CA CYS A 134 3.50 9.54 -13.05
C CYS A 134 4.75 9.29 -13.90
N ALA A 135 4.86 8.10 -14.49
CA ALA A 135 5.93 7.76 -15.43
C ALA A 135 5.81 8.62 -16.70
N ARG A 136 4.60 8.73 -17.25
CA ARG A 136 4.31 9.52 -18.46
C ARG A 136 4.60 11.00 -18.26
N ASP A 137 4.22 11.56 -17.11
CA ASP A 137 4.47 12.96 -16.77
C ASP A 137 5.97 13.28 -16.65
N ARG A 138 6.80 12.26 -16.37
CA ARG A 138 8.26 12.32 -16.38
C ARG A 138 8.88 11.96 -17.75
N GLY A 139 8.05 11.84 -18.79
CA GLY A 139 8.49 11.53 -20.16
C GLY A 139 8.86 10.06 -20.40
N LYS A 140 8.40 9.15 -19.53
CA LYS A 140 8.70 7.71 -19.58
C LYS A 140 7.43 6.88 -19.77
N ALA A 141 7.56 5.71 -20.37
CA ALA A 141 6.47 4.77 -20.62
C ALA A 141 6.72 3.49 -19.81
N LEU A 142 6.12 3.42 -18.63
CA LEU A 142 6.15 2.22 -17.79
C LEU A 142 5.26 1.13 -18.39
N SER A 143 5.80 -0.08 -18.53
CA SER A 143 5.01 -1.24 -18.95
C SER A 143 3.94 -1.61 -17.91
N VAL A 144 2.79 -2.10 -18.37
CA VAL A 144 1.69 -2.53 -17.47
C VAL A 144 2.15 -3.65 -16.54
N ASP A 145 2.96 -4.58 -17.04
CA ASP A 145 3.55 -5.65 -16.25
C ASP A 145 4.55 -5.12 -15.22
N GLY A 146 5.36 -4.11 -15.57
CA GLY A 146 6.25 -3.43 -14.63
C GLY A 146 5.49 -2.72 -13.50
N ALA A 147 4.42 -2.00 -13.82
CA ALA A 147 3.55 -1.37 -12.81
C ALA A 147 2.88 -2.42 -11.91
N THR A 148 2.42 -3.54 -12.50
CA THR A 148 1.83 -4.67 -11.76
C THR A 148 2.86 -5.26 -10.80
N TYR A 149 4.09 -5.47 -11.27
CA TYR A 149 5.20 -5.97 -10.46
C TYR A 149 5.49 -5.04 -9.27
N LEU A 150 5.60 -3.74 -9.50
CA LEU A 150 5.81 -2.75 -8.42
C LEU A 150 4.71 -2.80 -7.35
N ILE A 151 3.44 -2.89 -7.74
CA ILE A 151 2.31 -2.95 -6.79
C ILE A 151 2.31 -4.23 -5.97
N HIS A 152 2.68 -5.35 -6.58
CA HIS A 152 2.83 -6.61 -5.86
C HIS A 152 3.96 -6.55 -4.83
N PHE A 153 4.94 -5.69 -5.09
CA PHE A 153 6.20 -5.62 -4.35
C PHE A 153 6.16 -4.66 -3.16
N SER A 154 5.52 -3.49 -3.29
CA SER A 154 5.49 -2.44 -2.26
C SER A 154 4.33 -2.54 -1.26
N HIS A 155 3.60 -3.65 -1.23
CA HIS A 155 2.38 -3.81 -0.42
C HIS A 155 1.32 -2.70 -0.61
N VAL A 156 1.30 -2.05 -1.78
CA VAL A 156 0.33 -0.96 -2.08
C VAL A 156 0.64 0.34 -1.30
N ASP A 157 1.86 0.52 -0.78
CA ASP A 157 2.34 1.81 -0.25
C ASP A 157 2.70 2.75 -1.41
N PHE A 158 1.94 3.84 -1.56
CA PHE A 158 2.09 4.72 -2.71
C PHE A 158 3.36 5.58 -2.68
N ALA A 159 3.83 5.98 -1.49
CA ALA A 159 5.07 6.73 -1.35
C ALA A 159 6.27 5.87 -1.78
N MET A 160 6.31 4.62 -1.32
CA MET A 160 7.32 3.65 -1.73
C MET A 160 7.25 3.36 -3.24
N LEU A 161 6.04 3.22 -3.80
CA LEU A 161 5.87 3.03 -5.24
C LEU A 161 6.45 4.16 -6.09
N LEU A 162 6.22 5.42 -5.69
CA LEU A 162 6.80 6.56 -6.39
C LEU A 162 8.32 6.63 -6.24
N GLN A 163 8.85 6.29 -5.06
CA GLN A 163 10.28 6.22 -4.85
C GLN A 163 10.95 5.17 -5.75
N GLU A 164 10.36 3.96 -5.85
CA GLU A 164 10.85 2.92 -6.76
C GLU A 164 10.74 3.37 -8.23
N LEU A 165 9.64 4.03 -8.61
CA LEU A 165 9.50 4.58 -9.94
C LEU A 165 10.59 5.62 -10.26
N ASP A 166 10.88 6.54 -9.34
CA ASP A 166 11.91 7.56 -9.51
C ASP A 166 13.31 6.93 -9.66
N LYS A 167 13.61 5.85 -8.91
CA LYS A 167 14.85 5.05 -9.10
C LYS A 167 14.93 4.45 -10.50
N ILE A 168 13.84 3.83 -10.97
CA ILE A 168 13.79 3.22 -12.30
C ILE A 168 14.00 4.28 -13.39
N ILE A 169 13.37 5.45 -13.23
CA ILE A 169 13.49 6.56 -14.17
C ILE A 169 14.92 7.09 -14.22
N ALA A 170 15.55 7.29 -13.06
CA ALA A 170 16.94 7.72 -12.96
C ALA A 170 17.90 6.72 -13.62
N TYR A 171 17.72 5.42 -13.37
CA TYR A 171 18.53 4.36 -13.96
C TYR A 171 18.38 4.28 -15.49
N SER A 172 17.16 4.40 -16.01
CA SER A 172 16.88 4.27 -17.44
C SER A 172 17.56 5.33 -18.32
N GLY A 173 18.07 6.42 -17.73
CA GLY A 173 18.76 7.47 -18.47
C GLY A 173 17.92 8.05 -19.61
N VAL A 174 18.34 7.81 -20.85
CA VAL A 174 17.66 8.29 -22.07
C VAL A 174 16.53 7.37 -22.55
N GLU A 175 16.44 6.15 -22.05
CA GLU A 175 15.46 5.18 -22.51
C GLU A 175 14.04 5.62 -22.16
N LYS A 176 13.15 5.67 -23.16
CA LYS A 176 11.77 6.13 -22.95
C LYS A 176 10.87 5.05 -22.40
N LYS A 177 11.19 3.77 -22.59
CA LYS A 177 10.34 2.63 -22.18
C LYS A 177 10.95 1.93 -20.99
N LEU A 178 10.17 1.72 -19.94
CA LEU A 178 10.60 1.01 -18.73
C LEU A 178 10.01 -0.40 -18.77
N SER A 179 10.85 -1.37 -19.14
CA SER A 179 10.44 -2.78 -19.29
C SER A 179 10.33 -3.48 -17.94
N LEU A 180 9.68 -4.65 -17.92
CA LEU A 180 9.57 -5.48 -16.71
C LEU A 180 10.96 -5.93 -16.21
N GLU A 181 11.88 -6.22 -17.12
CA GLU A 181 13.24 -6.67 -16.81
C GLU A 181 14.01 -5.57 -16.06
N MET A 182 13.93 -4.32 -16.52
CA MET A 182 14.54 -3.18 -15.82
C MET A 182 13.96 -3.00 -14.42
N VAL A 183 12.63 -3.08 -14.30
CA VAL A 183 11.96 -2.98 -13.01
C VAL A 183 12.46 -4.06 -12.05
N LYS A 184 12.59 -5.31 -12.52
CA LYS A 184 13.10 -6.44 -11.72
C LYS A 184 14.58 -6.29 -11.33
N GLU A 185 15.39 -5.67 -12.19
CA GLU A 185 16.81 -5.45 -11.92
C GLU A 185 17.03 -4.39 -10.84
N ILE A 186 16.21 -3.34 -10.84
CA ILE A 186 16.37 -2.16 -9.98
C ILE A 186 15.63 -2.32 -8.66
N CYS A 187 14.41 -2.85 -8.70
CA CYS A 187 13.62 -3.09 -7.50
C CYS A 187 14.13 -4.36 -6.83
N SER A 188 15.21 -4.19 -6.05
CA SER A 188 15.94 -5.27 -5.38
C SER A 188 15.61 -5.43 -3.90
N LEU A 189 14.47 -4.90 -3.43
CA LEU A 189 13.94 -5.26 -2.12
C LEU A 189 13.36 -6.66 -2.21
N ASP A 190 13.79 -7.58 -1.37
CA ASP A 190 13.09 -8.85 -1.32
C ASP A 190 11.65 -8.58 -0.84
N PRO A 191 10.60 -9.13 -1.50
CA PRO A 191 9.23 -8.91 -1.06
C PRO A 191 9.14 -9.33 0.41
N ILE A 192 8.81 -8.39 1.30
CA ILE A 192 8.69 -8.67 2.73
C ILE A 192 7.54 -9.67 2.87
N GLN A 193 7.91 -10.93 3.06
CA GLN A 193 6.93 -11.97 3.23
C GLN A 193 6.29 -11.78 4.62
N ASN A 194 4.97 -11.81 4.69
CA ASN A 194 4.33 -11.89 6.00
C ASN A 194 4.65 -13.26 6.63
N GLY A 195 4.49 -13.39 7.95
CA GLY A 195 4.85 -14.63 8.65
C GLY A 195 4.15 -15.90 8.10
N TRP A 196 2.94 -15.75 7.55
CA TRP A 196 2.24 -16.83 6.86
C TRP A 196 2.92 -17.28 5.57
N GLN A 197 3.37 -16.34 4.75
CA GLN A 197 4.13 -16.61 3.52
C GLN A 197 5.49 -17.21 3.85
N ILE A 198 6.16 -16.72 4.91
CA ILE A 198 7.45 -17.25 5.37
C ILE A 198 7.29 -18.67 5.86
N SER A 199 6.33 -18.92 6.75
CA SER A 199 6.12 -20.28 7.28
C SER A 199 5.78 -21.27 6.17
N GLU A 200 4.96 -20.87 5.18
CA GLU A 200 4.70 -21.70 4.00
C GLU A 200 5.97 -21.92 3.16
N ALA A 201 6.73 -20.87 2.86
CA ALA A 201 7.96 -20.96 2.08
C ALA A 201 9.03 -21.82 2.77
N VAL A 202 9.22 -21.67 4.09
CA VAL A 202 10.12 -22.49 4.90
C VAL A 202 9.74 -23.96 4.81
N VAL A 203 8.45 -24.29 4.93
CA VAL A 203 7.97 -25.69 4.92
C VAL A 203 8.01 -26.29 3.51
N LEU A 204 7.58 -25.56 2.49
CA LEU A 204 7.47 -26.07 1.12
C LEU A 204 8.74 -25.89 0.27
N GLY A 205 9.69 -25.07 0.70
CA GLY A 205 10.97 -24.88 0.03
C GLY A 205 11.01 -23.73 -0.94
N GLY A 206 10.17 -22.73 -0.70
CA GLY A 206 10.27 -21.46 -1.36
C GLY A 206 11.45 -20.64 -0.83
N THR A 207 11.79 -19.60 -1.57
CA THR A 207 12.70 -18.55 -1.10
C THR A 207 12.06 -17.82 0.08
N VAL A 208 12.86 -17.59 1.11
CA VAL A 208 12.42 -16.99 2.36
C VAL A 208 13.11 -15.65 2.51
N HIS A 209 12.30 -14.60 2.59
CA HIS A 209 12.75 -13.23 2.73
C HIS A 209 12.05 -12.60 3.91
N TYR A 210 12.81 -12.26 4.94
CA TYR A 210 12.29 -11.66 6.15
C TYR A 210 13.17 -10.50 6.59
N GLY A 211 12.52 -9.40 6.98
CA GLY A 211 13.15 -8.34 7.75
C GLY A 211 13.14 -8.70 9.24
N GLU A 212 12.85 -7.72 10.10
CA GLU A 212 12.63 -7.98 11.53
C GLU A 212 11.34 -8.78 11.72
N ILE A 213 11.47 -10.01 12.23
CA ILE A 213 10.32 -10.87 12.53
C ILE A 213 10.41 -11.37 13.96
N ASP A 214 9.28 -11.27 14.65
CA ASP A 214 9.08 -11.98 15.89
C ASP A 214 9.02 -13.49 15.63
N LEU A 215 10.14 -14.15 15.90
CA LEU A 215 10.29 -15.60 15.73
C LEU A 215 9.31 -16.39 16.61
N TYR A 216 8.84 -15.86 17.74
CA TYR A 216 7.85 -16.55 18.56
C TYR A 216 6.50 -16.68 17.83
N THR A 217 6.05 -15.60 17.20
CA THR A 217 4.87 -15.62 16.34
C THR A 217 5.06 -16.57 15.15
N LEU A 218 6.25 -16.58 14.54
CA LEU A 218 6.55 -17.43 13.39
C LEU A 218 6.52 -18.94 13.74
N ILE A 219 6.96 -19.34 14.94
CA ILE A 219 6.88 -20.74 15.40
C ILE A 219 5.46 -21.27 15.36
N GLY A 220 4.48 -20.46 15.81
CA GLY A 220 3.07 -20.84 15.77
C GLY A 220 2.59 -21.10 14.34
N GLN A 221 3.00 -20.26 13.40
CA GLN A 221 2.64 -20.37 11.98
C GLN A 221 3.35 -21.56 11.31
N LEU A 222 4.63 -21.79 11.60
CA LEU A 222 5.38 -22.96 11.12
C LEU A 222 4.75 -24.26 11.60
N ARG A 223 4.36 -24.32 12.88
CA ARG A 223 3.69 -25.49 13.47
C ARG A 223 2.41 -25.81 12.72
N TYR A 224 1.59 -24.78 12.48
CA TYR A 224 0.37 -24.94 11.72
C TYR A 224 0.63 -25.47 10.31
N GLN A 225 1.59 -24.91 9.57
CA GLN A 225 1.90 -25.35 8.20
C GLN A 225 2.42 -26.79 8.15
N LEU A 226 3.26 -27.19 9.09
CA LEU A 226 3.75 -28.57 9.21
C LEU A 226 2.62 -29.55 9.60
N GLN A 227 1.76 -29.17 10.54
CA GLN A 227 0.60 -29.98 10.93
C GLN A 227 -0.38 -30.15 9.78
N LEU A 228 -0.65 -29.08 9.03
CA LEU A 228 -1.50 -29.12 7.84
C LEU A 228 -0.91 -30.04 6.77
N GLY A 229 0.40 -29.93 6.50
CA GLY A 229 1.10 -30.83 5.58
C GLY A 229 1.01 -32.30 6.00
N LEU A 230 1.20 -32.58 7.29
CA LEU A 230 1.05 -33.92 7.85
C LEU A 230 -0.38 -34.46 7.69
N GLN A 231 -1.39 -33.64 7.99
CA GLN A 231 -2.79 -34.01 7.79
C GLN A 231 -3.07 -34.32 6.31
N ILE A 232 -2.59 -33.50 5.38
CA ILE A 232 -2.76 -33.73 3.94
C ILE A 232 -2.05 -35.01 3.49
N ALA A 233 -0.86 -35.29 4.02
CA ALA A 233 -0.07 -36.48 3.67
C ALA A 233 -0.67 -37.78 4.23
N LEU A 234 -1.35 -37.72 5.38
CA LEU A 234 -1.96 -38.89 6.02
C LEU A 234 -3.43 -39.11 5.64
N ALA A 235 -4.16 -38.05 5.29
CA ALA A 235 -5.60 -38.14 5.16
C ALA A 235 -6.02 -38.77 3.82
N LYS A 236 -6.98 -39.71 3.91
CA LYS A 236 -7.70 -40.24 2.76
C LYS A 236 -8.64 -39.19 2.14
N GLU A 237 -9.10 -38.23 2.94
CA GLU A 237 -9.92 -37.09 2.51
C GLU A 237 -9.25 -35.75 2.90
N PRO A 238 -9.32 -34.72 2.03
CA PRO A 238 -8.63 -33.46 2.28
C PRO A 238 -9.22 -32.71 3.50
N PRO A 239 -8.38 -32.03 4.31
CA PRO A 239 -8.87 -31.22 5.43
C PRO A 239 -9.73 -30.05 4.94
N LYS A 240 -10.54 -29.46 5.84
CA LYS A 240 -11.33 -28.23 5.60
C LYS A 240 -10.41 -27.02 5.44
N THR A 241 -9.74 -26.93 4.31
CA THR A 241 -8.83 -25.84 3.91
C THR A 241 -9.05 -25.55 2.43
N SER A 242 -8.60 -24.39 1.95
CA SER A 242 -8.79 -24.01 0.56
C SER A 242 -8.18 -25.07 -0.40
N PRO A 243 -8.92 -25.47 -1.46
CA PRO A 243 -8.43 -26.47 -2.42
C PRO A 243 -7.09 -26.11 -3.05
N LYS A 244 -6.86 -24.82 -3.32
CA LYS A 244 -5.58 -24.30 -3.86
C LYS A 244 -4.39 -24.60 -2.93
N LYS A 245 -4.59 -24.51 -1.61
CA LYS A 245 -3.52 -24.77 -0.64
C LYS A 245 -3.24 -26.26 -0.53
N ILE A 246 -4.27 -27.10 -0.51
CA ILE A 246 -4.11 -28.56 -0.52
C ILE A 246 -3.32 -29.02 -1.75
N GLU A 247 -3.66 -28.46 -2.91
CA GLU A 247 -3.00 -28.77 -4.17
C GLU A 247 -1.51 -28.37 -4.16
N ARG A 248 -1.15 -27.22 -3.57
CA ARG A 248 0.26 -26.83 -3.39
C ARG A 248 1.05 -27.84 -2.56
N PHE A 249 0.50 -28.28 -1.43
CA PHE A 249 1.16 -29.28 -0.58
C PHE A 249 1.31 -30.62 -1.31
N ARG A 250 0.30 -31.06 -2.07
CA ARG A 250 0.40 -32.30 -2.87
C ARG A 250 1.49 -32.20 -3.95
N ARG A 251 1.58 -31.07 -4.64
CA ARG A 251 2.62 -30.82 -5.65
C ARG A 251 4.03 -30.81 -5.10
N SER A 252 4.22 -30.51 -3.82
CA SER A 252 5.54 -30.52 -3.19
C SER A 252 6.16 -31.92 -3.11
N GLY A 253 5.36 -32.99 -3.20
CA GLY A 253 5.84 -34.38 -3.10
C GLY A 253 6.34 -34.78 -1.70
N LEU A 254 6.20 -33.91 -0.70
CA LEU A 254 6.65 -34.15 0.66
C LEU A 254 5.77 -35.19 1.35
N ASN A 255 6.40 -36.17 2.00
CA ASN A 255 5.71 -37.28 2.67
C ASN A 255 5.41 -37.00 4.15
N SER A 256 4.66 -37.89 4.79
CA SER A 256 4.30 -37.75 6.21
C SER A 256 5.52 -37.74 7.14
N SER A 257 6.58 -38.50 6.81
CA SER A 257 7.81 -38.54 7.60
C SER A 257 8.49 -37.17 7.67
N TYR A 258 8.57 -36.47 6.53
CA TYR A 258 9.10 -35.09 6.48
C TYR A 258 8.38 -34.17 7.47
N PHE A 259 7.04 -34.17 7.45
CA PHE A 259 6.26 -33.29 8.33
C PHE A 259 6.38 -33.69 9.81
N THR A 260 6.37 -34.99 10.12
CA THR A 260 6.56 -35.48 11.49
C THR A 260 7.93 -35.08 12.04
N GLU A 261 8.98 -35.27 11.25
CA GLU A 261 10.34 -34.89 11.63
C GLU A 261 10.50 -33.37 11.72
N GLY A 262 9.89 -32.61 10.82
CA GLY A 262 9.85 -31.15 10.89
C GLY A 262 9.20 -30.64 12.18
N LEU A 263 8.11 -31.27 12.63
CA LEU A 263 7.46 -30.92 13.90
C LEU A 263 8.36 -31.21 15.12
N LYS A 264 9.11 -32.31 15.10
CA LYS A 264 10.08 -32.61 16.17
C LYS A 264 11.20 -31.57 16.22
N GLU A 265 11.76 -31.21 15.07
CA GLU A 265 12.81 -30.19 15.00
C GLU A 265 12.28 -28.80 15.39
N LEU A 266 11.04 -28.46 15.04
CA LEU A 266 10.40 -27.20 15.45
C LEU A 266 10.19 -27.15 16.97
N PHE A 267 9.78 -28.27 17.58
CA PHE A 267 9.66 -28.36 19.04
C PHE A 267 11.01 -28.18 19.73
N ASN A 268 12.07 -28.80 19.19
CA ASN A 268 13.44 -28.61 19.70
C ASN A 268 13.90 -27.15 19.58
N LEU A 269 13.58 -26.48 18.46
CA LEU A 269 13.84 -25.06 18.28
C LEU A 269 13.15 -24.22 19.37
N GLU A 270 11.85 -24.45 19.59
CA GLU A 270 11.06 -23.74 20.59
C GLU A 270 11.63 -23.91 22.01
N MET A 271 12.03 -25.14 22.37
CA MET A 271 12.66 -25.42 23.66
C MET A 271 13.98 -24.66 23.84
N LYS A 272 14.81 -24.60 22.80
CA LYS A 272 16.07 -23.84 22.82
C LYS A 272 15.83 -22.34 22.95
N MET A 273 14.85 -21.79 22.23
CA MET A 273 14.51 -20.37 22.33
C MET A 273 13.99 -19.99 23.71
N ARG A 274 13.23 -20.86 24.39
CA ARG A 274 12.76 -20.62 25.76
C ARG A 274 13.88 -20.66 26.81
N SER A 275 15.00 -21.30 26.50
CA SER A 275 16.15 -21.40 27.42
C SER A 275 17.04 -20.15 27.46
N ASN A 276 16.72 -19.10 26.69
CA ASN A 276 17.34 -17.76 26.71
C ASN A 276 18.86 -17.68 26.39
N ILE A 277 19.44 -18.73 25.80
CA ILE A 277 20.90 -18.86 25.66
C ILE A 277 21.43 -18.53 24.24
N SER A 278 20.61 -18.11 23.27
CA SER A 278 21.10 -18.09 21.87
C SER A 278 20.52 -17.00 20.97
N ASN A 279 21.31 -16.62 19.96
CA ASN A 279 20.89 -15.82 18.83
C ASN A 279 19.76 -16.56 18.08
N HIS A 280 18.52 -16.08 18.25
CA HIS A 280 17.32 -16.74 17.71
C HIS A 280 17.35 -16.86 16.18
N GLY A 281 17.97 -15.91 15.47
CA GLY A 281 18.13 -15.98 14.01
C GLY A 281 18.97 -17.18 13.59
N LEU A 282 20.10 -17.42 14.28
CA LEU A 282 20.99 -18.54 13.98
C LEU A 282 20.32 -19.90 14.29
N LEU A 283 19.53 -19.97 15.36
CA LEU A 283 18.74 -21.18 15.65
C LEU A 283 17.69 -21.44 14.56
N PHE A 284 17.04 -20.39 14.08
CA PHE A 284 16.06 -20.50 13.01
C PHE A 284 16.69 -20.95 11.69
N ASP A 285 17.86 -20.42 11.33
CA ASP A 285 18.60 -20.87 10.14
C ASP A 285 19.06 -22.33 10.26
N GLN A 286 19.49 -22.77 11.45
CA GLN A 286 19.78 -24.18 11.71
C GLN A 286 18.55 -25.06 11.51
N PHE A 287 17.38 -24.64 12.02
CA PHE A 287 16.13 -25.35 11.80
C PHE A 287 15.80 -25.45 10.30
N ARG A 288 15.92 -24.35 9.55
CA ARG A 288 15.70 -24.32 8.10
C ARG A 288 16.62 -25.28 7.36
N ALA A 289 17.92 -25.27 7.69
CA ALA A 289 18.90 -26.15 7.08
C ALA A 289 18.58 -27.63 7.34
N LYS A 290 18.24 -27.98 8.59
CA LYS A 290 17.82 -29.34 8.95
C LYS A 290 16.55 -29.77 8.24
N LEU A 291 15.58 -28.88 8.12
CA LEU A 291 14.33 -29.16 7.42
C LEU A 291 14.59 -29.37 5.92
N ALA A 292 15.41 -28.52 5.29
CA ALA A 292 15.79 -28.65 3.89
C ALA A 292 16.53 -29.96 3.60
N ALA A 293 17.40 -30.42 4.50
CA ALA A 293 18.13 -31.69 4.36
C ALA A 293 17.23 -32.95 4.41
N LYS A 294 15.96 -32.82 4.84
CA LYS A 294 15.00 -33.92 4.93
C LYS A 294 14.00 -33.98 3.77
N ARG A 295 14.07 -33.02 2.83
CA ARG A 295 13.26 -33.05 1.61
C ARG A 295 13.77 -34.11 0.65
#